data_AF-A0A6M1SJI1-F1
#
_entry.id   AF-A0A6M1SJI1-F1
#
_cell.length_a   1.000
_cell.length_b   1.000
_cell.length_c   1.000
_cell.angle_alpha   90.00
_cell.angle_beta   90.00
_cell.angle_gamma   90.00
#
_symmetry.space_group_name_H-M   'P 1'
#
loop_
_entity.id
_entity.type
_entity.pdbx_description
1 polymer ?
#
loop_
_entity_poly.entity_id
_entity_poly.type
_entity_poly.pdbx_seq_one_letter_code
_entity_poly.pdbx_strand_id
1 'polypeptide(L)' 'MTHTEASTPSNATTSVQAWLQALDDALQAQDIQRVLTLFNHECYWRDFLSFTWNLKTCEGKQEIQA' A
#
# COMPACT_ATOMS: atom_id res chain seq x y z
N MET A 1 -4.31 -19.38 -28.66
CA MET A 1 -4.61 -19.93 -27.33
C MET A 1 -4.98 -18.74 -26.45
N THR A 2 -6.27 -18.38 -26.42
CA THR A 2 -6.78 -17.24 -25.64
C THR A 2 -7.77 -17.80 -24.63
N HIS A 3 -7.30 -18.00 -23.40
CA HIS A 3 -8.20 -18.28 -22.28
C HIS A 3 -8.55 -16.94 -21.64
N THR A 4 -9.63 -16.33 -22.11
CA THR A 4 -10.25 -15.19 -21.43
C THR A 4 -11.39 -15.74 -20.59
N GLU A 5 -11.09 -16.17 -19.38
CA GLU A 5 -12.10 -16.34 -18.34
C GLU A 5 -12.17 -15.05 -17.54
N ALA A 6 -13.23 -14.27 -17.79
CA ALA A 6 -13.59 -13.17 -16.91
C ALA A 6 -14.19 -13.78 -15.62
N SER A 7 -13.33 -14.03 -14.63
CA SER A 7 -13.77 -14.43 -13.30
C SER A 7 -14.36 -13.23 -12.56
N THR A 8 -15.56 -13.37 -12.01
CA THR A 8 -16.13 -12.38 -11.08
C THR A 8 -15.13 -12.13 -9.95
N PRO A 9 -14.76 -10.86 -9.66
CA PRO A 9 -13.79 -10.58 -8.61
C PRO A 9 -14.33 -11.08 -7.27
N SER A 10 -13.48 -11.79 -6.54
CA SER A 10 -13.81 -12.23 -5.19
C SER A 10 -14.00 -11.02 -4.26
N ASN A 11 -14.67 -11.23 -3.13
CA ASN A 11 -14.75 -10.19 -2.08
C ASN A 11 -13.35 -9.74 -1.64
N ALA A 12 -12.38 -10.66 -1.56
CA ALA A 12 -11.00 -10.33 -1.23
C ALA A 12 -10.35 -9.42 -2.28
N THR A 13 -10.56 -9.72 -3.57
CA THR A 13 -10.07 -8.88 -4.69
C THR A 13 -10.63 -7.46 -4.58
N THR A 14 -11.94 -7.34 -4.36
CA THR A 14 -12.60 -6.04 -4.24
C THR A 14 -12.09 -5.25 -3.04
N SER A 15 -11.92 -5.90 -1.87
CA SER A 15 -11.36 -5.26 -0.68
C SER A 15 -9.93 -4.76 -0.88
N VAL A 16 -9.07 -5.56 -1.51
CA VAL A 16 -7.68 -5.15 -1.81
C VAL A 16 -7.66 -3.98 -2.79
N GLN A 17 -8.50 -4.01 -3.83
CA GLN A 17 -8.57 -2.93 -4.80
C GLN A 17 -9.02 -1.60 -4.17
N ALA A 18 -10.02 -1.65 -3.29
CA ALA A 18 -10.46 -0.48 -2.54
C ALA A 18 -9.36 0.08 -1.63
N TRP A 19 -8.62 -0.80 -0.94
CA TRP A 19 -7.50 -0.40 -0.09
C TRP A 19 -6.36 0.23 -0.90
N LEU A 20 -6.00 -0.36 -2.04
CA LEU A 20 -4.96 0.16 -2.94
C LEU A 20 -5.34 1.53 -3.51
N GLN A 21 -6.60 1.72 -3.90
CA GLN A 21 -7.08 3.02 -4.39
C GLN A 21 -6.99 4.09 -3.29
N ALA A 22 -7.42 3.76 -2.08
CA ALA A 22 -7.34 4.70 -0.95
C ALA A 22 -5.89 5.07 -0.60
N LEU A 23 -4.95 4.12 -0.73
CA LEU A 23 -3.53 4.36 -0.51
C LEU A 23 -2.95 5.27 -1.59
N ASP A 24 -3.22 5.00 -2.87
CA ASP A 24 -2.76 5.84 -3.99
C ASP A 24 -3.27 7.27 -3.84
N ASP A 25 -4.57 7.45 -3.59
CA ASP A 25 -5.18 8.77 -3.40
C ASP A 25 -4.50 9.56 -2.26
N ALA A 26 -4.20 8.90 -1.14
CA ALA A 26 -3.55 9.53 0.01
C ALA A 26 -2.08 9.91 -0.28
N LEU A 27 -1.36 9.06 -1.00
CA LEU A 27 0.03 9.31 -1.41
C LEU A 27 0.11 10.46 -2.41
N GLN A 28 -0.76 10.48 -3.42
CA GLN A 28 -0.83 11.57 -4.41
C GLN A 28 -1.18 12.92 -3.76
N ALA A 29 -2.05 12.90 -2.74
CA ALA A 29 -2.40 14.09 -1.97
C ALA A 29 -1.32 14.52 -0.96
N GLN A 30 -0.23 13.75 -0.80
CA GLN A 30 0.80 13.96 0.22
C GLN A 30 0.22 14.01 1.65
N ASP A 31 -0.89 13.32 1.89
CA ASP A 31 -1.58 13.30 3.19
C ASP A 31 -1.08 12.12 4.03
N ILE A 32 0.02 12.36 4.76
CA ILE A 32 0.64 11.32 5.59
C ILE A 32 -0.31 10.81 6.68
N GLN A 33 -1.20 11.66 7.21
CA GLN A 33 -2.13 11.22 8.25
C GLN A 33 -3.12 10.22 7.68
N ARG A 34 -3.66 10.48 6.49
CA ARG A 34 -4.53 9.53 5.79
C ARG A 34 -3.81 8.23 5.44
N VAL A 35 -2.56 8.29 4.98
CA VAL A 35 -1.74 7.09 4.75
C VAL A 35 -1.62 6.25 6.03
N LEU A 36 -1.27 6.86 7.16
CA LEU A 36 -1.09 6.15 8.43
C LEU A 36 -2.38 5.48 8.96
N THR A 37 -3.57 5.95 8.56
CA THR A 37 -4.84 5.28 8.91
C THR A 37 -5.04 3.95 8.19
N LEU A 38 -4.39 3.74 7.04
CA LEU A 38 -4.51 2.52 6.24
C LEU A 38 -3.63 1.37 6.76
N PHE A 39 -2.68 1.67 7.65
CA PHE A 39 -1.84 0.69 8.32
C PHE A 39 -2.46 0.22 9.63
N ASN A 40 -2.24 -1.04 9.98
CA ASN A 40 -2.61 -1.59 11.28
C ASN A 40 -1.75 -1.00 12.41
N HIS A 41 -2.12 -1.22 13.69
CA HIS A 41 -1.31 -0.81 14.84
C HIS A 41 0.12 -1.40 14.78
N GLU A 42 0.22 -2.70 14.50
CA GLU A 42 1.47 -3.38 14.19
C GLU A 42 1.64 -3.48 12.67
N CYS A 43 2.66 -2.83 12.12
CA CYS A 43 2.89 -2.77 10.68
C CYS A 43 4.36 -2.55 10.34
N TYR A 44 4.74 -2.94 9.11
CA TYR A 44 6.09 -2.75 8.58
C TYR A 44 6.01 -2.21 7.16
N TRP A 45 6.77 -1.15 6.86
CA TRP A 45 6.94 -0.64 5.51
C TRP A 45 8.38 -0.89 5.07
N ARG A 46 8.57 -1.43 3.87
CA ARG A 46 9.89 -1.54 3.24
C ARG A 46 9.99 -0.58 2.06
N ASP A 47 10.71 0.52 2.27
CA ASP A 47 10.96 1.51 1.23
C ASP A 47 12.22 1.11 0.47
N PHE A 48 12.10 1.06 -0.86
CA PHE A 48 13.19 0.69 -1.75
C PHE A 48 13.49 1.84 -2.69
N LEU A 49 14.60 2.52 -2.42
CA LEU A 49 15.07 3.62 -3.23
C LEU A 49 15.90 3.07 -4.39
N SER A 50 15.34 3.12 -5.60
CA SER A 50 15.89 2.52 -6.83
C SER A 50 17.31 2.97 -7.20
N PHE A 51 17.76 4.14 -6.73
CA PHE A 51 19.07 4.69 -7.07
C PHE A 51 20.15 4.45 -6.00
N THR A 52 19.76 4.20 -4.76
CA THR A 52 20.72 3.98 -3.66
C THR A 52 20.80 2.51 -3.26
N TRP A 53 19.89 1.66 -3.75
CA TRP A 53 19.71 0.28 -3.30
C TRP A 53 19.53 0.17 -1.77
N ASN A 54 19.18 1.29 -1.13
CA ASN A 54 18.89 1.32 0.28
C ASN A 54 17.49 0.74 0.48
N LEU A 55 17.43 -0.28 1.32
CA LEU A 55 16.20 -0.87 1.78
C LEU A 55 15.97 -0.40 3.21
N LYS A 56 15.17 0.64 3.38
CA LYS A 56 14.77 1.13 4.71
C LYS A 56 13.57 0.31 5.16
N THR A 57 13.71 -0.34 6.30
CA THR A 57 12.56 -0.90 7.03
C THR A 57 12.08 0.16 8.01
N CYS A 58 10.79 0.49 7.94
CA CYS A 58 10.10 1.27 8.94
C CYS A 58 9.22 0.33 9.77
N GLU A 59 9.51 0.21 11.06
CA GLU A 59 8.79 -0.59 12.04
C GLU A 59 7.75 0.28 12.75
N GLY A 60 6.50 0.18 12.29
CA GLY A 60 5.38 0.91 12.85
C GLY A 60 5.13 2.29 12.23
N LYS A 61 4.00 2.88 12.61
CA LYS A 61 3.50 4.15 12.07
C LYS A 61 4.43 5.34 12.32
N GLN A 62 5.14 5.33 13.45
CA GLN A 62 6.06 6.41 13.81
C GLN A 62 7.24 6.49 12.83
N GLU A 63 7.83 5.35 12.45
CA GLU A 63 8.95 5.32 11.50
C GLU A 63 8.51 5.57 10.05
N ILE A 64 7.24 5.27 9.72
CA ILE A 64 6.64 5.62 8.42
C ILE A 64 6.43 7.15 8.31
N GLN A 65 6.17 7.83 9.43
CA GLN A 65 5.95 9.28 9.46
C GLN A 65 7.26 10.10 9.36
N ALA A 66 8.40 9.50 9.73
CA ALA A 66 9.70 10.17 9.91
C ALA A 66 10.53 10.32 8.62
#